data_AF-A0A2W6C6A8-F1
#
_entry.id   AF-A0A2W6C6A8-F1
#
_cell.length_a   1.000
_cell.length_b   1.000
_cell.length_c   1.000
_cell.angle_alpha   90.00
_cell.angle_beta   90.00
_cell.angle_gamma   90.00
#
_symmetry.space_group_name_H-M   'P 1'
#
loop_
_entity.id
_entity.type
_entity.pdbx_description
1 polymer ?
#
loop_
_entity_poly.entity_id
_entity_poly.type
_entity_poly.pdbx_seq_one_letter_code
_entity_poly.pdbx_strand_id
1 'polypeptide(L)'
;MPGPPSSMLADLRPASAGPHPHWGRRAGVGALFVIVLLAALGGLGVHSRTVTHTSNGYTLSVTYPQVARAGLDTPWRARVHRAGGVDSDLTLAVSADYFRMFETQGFYPNPDSSTNDGDYVYMRFTGLQPGRDFVLDYDAYIQPASQIGKYGTVRLFIKGHQVASASFHTWLVP
;
A
#
# COMPACT_ATOMS: atom_id res chain seq x y z
N MET A 1 74.62 -34.23 32.90
CA MET A 1 73.60 -34.67 31.93
C MET A 1 72.66 -33.50 31.67
N PRO A 2 72.45 -33.08 30.41
CA PRO A 2 71.44 -32.07 30.08
C PRO A 2 70.05 -32.68 30.26
N GLY A 3 69.14 -31.97 30.93
CA GLY A 3 67.74 -32.38 31.06
C GLY A 3 67.03 -32.42 29.70
N PRO A 4 65.95 -33.20 29.56
CA PRO A 4 65.23 -33.30 28.29
C PRO A 4 64.70 -31.92 27.86
N PRO A 5 64.63 -31.63 26.54
CA PRO A 5 64.13 -30.36 26.04
C PRO A 5 62.66 -30.17 26.43
N SER A 6 62.36 -29.06 27.10
CA SER A 6 61.00 -28.64 27.43
C SER A 6 60.23 -28.30 26.17
N SER A 7 59.08 -28.94 25.97
CA SER A 7 58.20 -28.71 24.82
C SER A 7 57.62 -27.30 24.82
N MET A 8 57.84 -26.56 23.72
CA MET A 8 57.27 -25.22 23.48
C MET A 8 55.74 -25.23 23.25
N LEU A 9 55.13 -26.42 23.16
CA LEU A 9 53.69 -26.60 22.95
C LEU A 9 52.91 -26.80 24.25
N ALA A 10 53.59 -26.84 25.40
CA ALA A 10 52.97 -27.07 26.70
C ALA A 10 52.03 -25.93 27.14
N ASP A 11 52.26 -24.70 26.65
CA ASP A 11 51.46 -23.51 26.97
C ASP A 11 50.29 -23.27 26.00
N LEU A 12 50.12 -24.12 24.98
CA LEU A 12 48.94 -24.05 24.14
C LEU A 12 47.75 -24.60 24.92
N ARG A 13 46.91 -23.70 25.43
CA ARG A 13 45.58 -24.07 25.92
C ARG A 13 44.90 -24.91 24.84
N PRO A 14 44.42 -26.13 25.14
CA PRO A 14 43.64 -26.88 24.17
C PRO A 14 42.50 -25.96 23.71
N ALA A 15 42.33 -25.79 22.40
CA ALA A 15 41.20 -25.07 21.87
C ALA A 15 39.96 -25.73 22.45
N SER A 16 39.32 -25.07 23.41
CA SER A 16 38.10 -25.57 24.03
C SER A 16 37.12 -25.80 22.88
N ALA A 17 36.82 -27.05 22.57
CA ALA A 17 35.74 -27.40 21.68
C ALA A 17 34.44 -27.06 22.42
N GLY A 18 34.12 -25.76 22.47
CA GLY A 18 32.86 -25.28 22.99
C GLY A 18 31.71 -25.88 22.19
N PRO A 19 30.52 -26.06 22.80
CA PRO A 19 29.40 -26.71 22.13
C PRO A 19 29.11 -26.05 20.78
N HIS A 20 28.97 -26.91 19.78
CA HIS A 20 28.99 -26.61 18.36
C HIS A 20 28.15 -25.38 17.93
N PRO A 21 28.74 -24.37 17.27
CA PRO A 21 28.04 -23.18 16.74
C PRO A 21 27.08 -23.49 15.56
N HIS A 22 26.79 -24.76 15.30
CA HIS A 22 25.99 -25.22 14.16
C HIS A 22 24.49 -24.94 14.32
N TRP A 23 23.96 -24.90 15.54
CA TRP A 23 22.53 -24.61 15.77
C TRP A 23 22.19 -23.15 15.51
N GLY A 24 23.03 -22.20 15.95
CA GLY A 24 22.87 -20.79 15.60
C GLY A 24 22.95 -20.55 14.09
N ARG A 25 23.91 -21.20 13.42
CA ARG A 25 24.00 -21.15 11.95
C ARG A 25 22.76 -21.72 11.26
N ARG A 26 22.26 -22.87 11.71
CA ARG A 26 21.05 -23.51 11.16
C ARG A 26 19.80 -22.67 11.39
N ALA A 27 19.66 -22.07 12.58
CA ALA A 27 18.56 -21.16 12.90
C ALA A 27 18.61 -19.91 12.01
N GLY A 28 19.79 -19.29 11.85
CA GLY A 28 19.96 -18.13 10.97
C GLY A 28 19.66 -18.45 9.50
N VAL A 29 20.16 -19.58 8.99
CA VAL A 29 19.87 -20.05 7.62
C VAL A 29 18.38 -20.36 7.46
N GLY A 30 17.76 -21.00 8.44
CA GLY A 30 16.32 -21.27 8.44
C GLY A 30 15.48 -19.99 8.40
N ALA A 31 15.84 -18.99 9.19
CA ALA A 31 15.17 -17.69 9.18
C ALA A 31 15.32 -16.98 7.83
N LEU A 32 16.54 -16.95 7.27
CA LEU A 32 16.78 -16.37 5.94
C LEU A 32 15.97 -17.11 4.87
N PHE A 33 15.93 -18.44 4.91
CA PHE A 33 15.15 -19.25 3.98
C PHE A 33 13.65 -18.93 4.05
N VAL A 34 13.10 -18.74 5.26
CA VAL A 34 11.70 -18.30 5.45
C VAL A 34 11.46 -16.92 4.83
N ILE A 35 12.36 -15.95 5.05
CA ILE A 35 12.24 -14.61 4.43
C ILE A 35 12.26 -14.70 2.91
N VAL A 36 13.19 -15.48 2.35
CA VAL A 36 13.29 -15.68 0.89
C VAL A 36 12.04 -16.36 0.34
N LEU A 37 11.50 -17.35 1.04
CA LEU A 37 10.23 -17.98 0.65
C LEU A 37 9.07 -16.99 0.69
N LEU A 38 8.95 -16.17 1.74
CA LEU A 38 7.91 -15.14 1.82
C LEU A 38 8.05 -14.11 0.70
N ALA A 39 9.27 -13.68 0.37
CA ALA A 39 9.53 -12.80 -0.76
C ALA A 39 9.17 -13.45 -2.10
N ALA A 40 9.58 -14.70 -2.32
CA ALA A 40 9.34 -15.45 -3.56
C ALA A 40 7.84 -15.74 -3.77
N LEU A 41 7.08 -15.93 -2.69
CA LEU A 41 5.63 -16.06 -2.71
C LEU A 41 4.90 -14.71 -2.80
N GLY A 42 5.64 -13.60 -2.90
CA GLY A 42 5.09 -12.25 -3.03
C GLY A 42 4.58 -11.65 -1.73
N GLY A 43 4.72 -12.31 -0.58
CA GLY A 43 4.23 -11.83 0.71
C GLY A 43 4.97 -10.62 1.30
N LEU A 44 6.07 -10.18 0.67
CA LEU A 44 6.89 -9.03 1.09
C LEU A 44 6.87 -7.85 0.08
N GLY A 45 5.82 -7.78 -0.75
CA GLY A 45 5.69 -6.79 -1.83
C GLY A 45 4.70 -5.65 -1.56
N VAL A 46 4.56 -4.76 -2.55
CA VAL A 46 3.44 -3.82 -2.61
C VAL A 46 2.20 -4.53 -3.12
N HIS A 47 1.06 -4.29 -2.48
CA HIS A 47 -0.20 -4.97 -2.78
C HIS A 47 -1.32 -3.97 -2.91
N SER A 48 -2.18 -4.21 -3.89
CA SER A 48 -3.40 -3.43 -4.09
C SER A 48 -4.61 -4.27 -3.71
N ARG A 49 -5.64 -3.62 -3.20
CA ARG A 49 -6.92 -4.24 -2.89
C ARG A 49 -8.05 -3.37 -3.40
N THR A 50 -9.17 -3.99 -3.74
CA THR A 50 -10.41 -3.28 -4.06
C THR A 50 -11.40 -3.45 -2.92
N VAL A 51 -11.95 -2.33 -2.44
CA VAL A 51 -13.16 -2.32 -1.60
C VAL A 51 -14.34 -1.86 -2.43
N THR A 52 -15.51 -2.46 -2.20
CA THR A 52 -16.73 -2.19 -2.96
C THR A 52 -17.88 -1.92 -2.01
N HIS A 53 -18.70 -0.93 -2.34
CA HIS A 53 -19.94 -0.63 -1.66
C HIS A 53 -21.06 -0.35 -2.67
N THR A 54 -22.18 -1.07 -2.53
CA THR A 54 -23.35 -0.95 -3.41
C THR A 54 -24.53 -0.38 -2.64
N SER A 55 -25.13 0.69 -3.14
CA SER A 55 -26.29 1.34 -2.53
C SER A 55 -27.01 2.21 -3.56
N ASN A 56 -28.34 2.32 -3.44
CA ASN A 56 -29.19 3.14 -4.32
C ASN A 56 -28.98 2.91 -5.83
N GLY A 57 -28.67 1.67 -6.24
CA GLY A 57 -28.42 1.31 -7.63
C GLY A 57 -27.03 1.69 -8.16
N TYR A 58 -26.17 2.28 -7.33
CA TYR A 58 -24.77 2.57 -7.65
C TYR A 58 -23.84 1.60 -6.92
N THR A 59 -22.74 1.24 -7.57
CA THR A 59 -21.64 0.49 -6.99
C THR A 59 -20.38 1.32 -7.07
N LEU A 60 -19.83 1.70 -5.91
CA LEU A 60 -18.54 2.37 -5.79
C LEU A 60 -17.48 1.32 -5.46
N SER A 61 -16.50 1.19 -6.33
CA SER A 61 -15.31 0.34 -6.12
C SER A 61 -14.07 1.21 -6.07
N VAL A 62 -13.25 1.03 -5.03
CA VAL A 62 -11.98 1.75 -4.87
C VAL A 62 -10.86 0.74 -4.82
N THR A 63 -9.99 0.76 -5.82
CA THR A 63 -8.71 0.07 -5.81
C THR A 63 -7.68 1.00 -5.19
N TYR A 64 -6.99 0.53 -4.16
CA TYR A 64 -6.04 1.32 -3.39
C TYR A 64 -4.81 0.47 -3.05
N PRO A 65 -3.65 1.10 -2.75
CA PRO A 65 -2.50 0.37 -2.22
C PRO A 65 -2.82 -0.10 -0.80
N GLN A 66 -3.06 -1.40 -0.61
CA GLN A 66 -3.22 -1.98 0.73
C GLN A 66 -1.89 -1.99 1.47
N VAL A 67 -0.80 -2.30 0.77
CA VAL A 67 0.57 -2.25 1.27
C VAL A 67 1.40 -1.49 0.25
N ALA A 68 2.08 -0.43 0.68
CA ALA A 68 2.93 0.39 -0.18
C ALA A 68 4.24 0.79 0.53
N ARG A 69 5.15 1.38 -0.24
CA ARG A 69 6.43 1.93 0.24
C ARG A 69 6.58 3.37 -0.21
N ALA A 70 7.21 4.18 0.62
CA ALA A 70 7.56 5.55 0.28
C ALA A 70 8.43 5.59 -1.00
N GLY A 71 8.11 6.51 -1.91
CA GLY A 71 8.83 6.71 -3.17
C GLY A 71 8.47 5.75 -4.30
N LEU A 72 7.54 4.81 -4.11
CA LEU A 72 7.08 3.91 -5.17
C LEU A 72 5.72 4.34 -5.73
N ASP A 73 5.53 4.10 -7.02
CA ASP A 73 4.26 4.22 -7.70
C ASP A 73 3.23 3.25 -7.13
N THR A 74 1.97 3.69 -7.05
CA THR A 74 0.89 2.90 -6.47
C THR A 74 -0.43 3.17 -7.18
N PRO A 75 -1.20 2.12 -7.53
CA PRO A 75 -2.47 2.34 -8.18
C PRO A 75 -3.49 2.87 -7.18
N TRP A 76 -4.13 3.98 -7.52
CA TRP A 76 -5.36 4.42 -6.88
C TRP A 76 -6.42 4.69 -7.96
N ARG A 77 -7.55 3.98 -7.85
CA ARG A 77 -8.64 4.06 -8.84
C ARG A 77 -9.98 4.02 -8.13
N ALA A 78 -10.85 4.97 -8.45
CA ALA A 78 -12.26 4.94 -8.10
C ALA A 78 -13.10 4.61 -9.33
N ARG A 79 -13.94 3.59 -9.25
CA ARG A 79 -14.89 3.19 -10.30
C ARG A 79 -16.32 3.28 -9.77
N VAL A 80 -17.18 3.93 -10.54
CA VAL A 80 -18.62 4.04 -10.26
C VAL A 80 -19.36 3.29 -11.35
N HIS A 81 -20.10 2.27 -10.94
CA HIS A 81 -20.96 1.48 -11.81
C HIS A 81 -22.43 1.72 -11.46
N ARG A 82 -23.29 1.73 -12.48
CA ARG A 82 -24.75 1.70 -12.38
C ARG A 82 -25.28 0.90 -13.56
N ALA A 83 -26.36 0.14 -13.34
CA ALA A 83 -27.03 -0.56 -14.44
C ALA A 83 -27.52 0.46 -15.49
N GLY A 84 -27.13 0.27 -16.75
CA GLY A 84 -27.39 1.23 -17.83
C GLY A 84 -26.41 2.42 -17.89
N GLY A 85 -25.35 2.41 -17.07
CA GLY A 85 -24.32 3.45 -17.03
C GLY A 85 -24.59 4.58 -16.05
N VAL A 86 -23.56 5.41 -15.83
CA VAL A 86 -23.64 6.63 -15.04
C VAL A 86 -24.05 7.78 -15.96
N ASP A 87 -25.28 8.27 -15.80
CA ASP A 87 -25.97 9.21 -16.70
C ASP A 87 -26.14 10.61 -16.10
N SER A 88 -25.49 10.90 -14.98
CA SER A 88 -25.58 12.15 -14.25
C SER A 88 -24.21 12.62 -13.81
N ASP A 89 -24.03 13.94 -13.70
CA ASP A 89 -22.90 14.53 -12.99
C ASP A 89 -22.71 13.89 -11.61
N LEU A 90 -21.46 13.67 -11.25
CA LEU A 90 -21.09 13.06 -9.98
C LEU A 90 -19.99 13.86 -9.28
N THR A 91 -19.91 13.66 -7.97
CA THR A 91 -18.79 14.15 -7.17
C THR A 91 -18.22 13.00 -6.36
N LEU A 92 -16.90 12.83 -6.45
CA LEU A 92 -16.16 11.97 -5.54
C LEU A 92 -15.53 12.85 -4.46
N ALA A 93 -15.81 12.54 -3.20
CA ALA A 93 -15.13 13.16 -2.07
C ALA A 93 -14.17 12.15 -1.46
N VAL A 94 -12.88 12.49 -1.39
CA VAL A 94 -11.83 11.61 -0.86
C VAL A 94 -11.18 12.25 0.35
N SER A 95 -10.94 11.46 1.40
CA SER A 95 -10.31 11.95 2.64
C SER A 95 -9.02 12.71 2.33
N ALA A 96 -8.96 13.98 2.73
CA ALA A 96 -7.83 14.87 2.43
C ALA A 96 -6.54 14.35 3.08
N ASP A 97 -6.60 13.86 4.33
CA ASP A 97 -5.43 13.31 5.02
C ASP A 97 -4.90 12.01 4.39
N TYR A 98 -5.75 11.26 3.68
CA TYR A 98 -5.31 10.09 2.92
C TYR A 98 -4.51 10.51 1.68
N PHE A 99 -5.02 11.49 0.92
CA PHE A 99 -4.31 12.03 -0.24
C PHE A 99 -2.99 12.72 0.10
N ARG A 100 -2.81 13.24 1.32
CA ARG A 100 -1.50 13.75 1.78
C ARG A 100 -0.39 12.70 1.79
N MET A 101 -0.69 11.40 1.71
CA MET A 101 0.39 10.40 1.56
C MET A 101 1.01 10.38 0.16
N PHE A 102 0.35 10.97 -0.83
CA PHE A 102 0.69 10.85 -2.24
C PHE A 102 1.32 12.14 -2.76
N GLU A 103 2.34 12.00 -3.61
CA GLU A 103 2.79 13.10 -4.45
C GLU A 103 1.96 13.09 -5.73
N THR A 104 1.27 14.19 -6.02
CA THR A 104 0.31 14.22 -7.14
C THR A 104 1.02 14.39 -8.47
N GLN A 105 0.78 13.48 -9.43
CA GLN A 105 1.10 13.72 -10.84
C GLN A 105 -0.14 14.18 -11.61
N GLY A 106 -1.30 13.56 -11.38
CA GLY A 106 -2.55 14.02 -11.97
C GLY A 106 -3.71 13.04 -11.82
N PHE A 107 -4.91 13.52 -12.19
CA PHE A 107 -6.12 12.71 -12.25
C PHE A 107 -6.51 12.45 -13.71
N TYR A 108 -7.01 11.25 -13.98
CA TYR A 108 -7.47 10.85 -15.31
C TYR A 108 -8.86 10.22 -15.22
N PRO A 109 -9.92 10.90 -15.69
CA PRO A 109 -9.92 12.28 -16.21
C PRO A 109 -9.62 13.32 -15.13
N ASN A 110 -9.23 14.53 -15.55
CA ASN A 110 -9.17 15.67 -14.64
C ASN A 110 -10.60 16.06 -14.20
N PRO A 111 -10.79 16.47 -12.93
CA PRO A 111 -12.08 16.99 -12.48
C PRO A 111 -12.38 18.36 -13.09
N ASP A 112 -13.65 18.63 -13.37
CA ASP A 112 -14.12 19.94 -13.87
C ASP A 112 -13.98 21.03 -12.80
N SER A 113 -14.13 20.64 -11.54
CA SER A 113 -13.84 21.50 -10.39
C SER A 113 -13.41 20.67 -9.20
N SER A 114 -12.58 21.29 -8.34
CA SER A 114 -12.11 20.68 -7.10
C SER A 114 -12.20 21.69 -5.95
N THR A 115 -12.66 21.22 -4.79
CA THR A 115 -12.65 21.99 -3.53
C THR A 115 -12.15 21.12 -2.39
N ASN A 116 -11.69 21.75 -1.31
CA ASN A 116 -11.23 21.06 -0.10
C ASN A 116 -11.83 21.76 1.12
N ASP A 117 -12.53 21.02 1.98
CA ASP A 117 -13.15 21.54 3.20
C ASP A 117 -12.31 21.30 4.47
N GLY A 118 -11.11 20.72 4.32
CA GLY A 118 -10.22 20.31 5.40
C GLY A 118 -10.23 18.80 5.64
N ASP A 119 -11.40 18.16 5.49
CA ASP A 119 -11.61 16.73 5.74
C ASP A 119 -11.60 15.93 4.44
N TYR A 120 -12.15 16.50 3.37
CA TYR A 120 -12.33 15.87 2.07
C TYR A 120 -11.92 16.79 0.92
N VAL A 121 -11.31 16.19 -0.10
CA VAL A 121 -11.15 16.78 -1.43
C VAL A 121 -12.35 16.33 -2.28
N TYR A 122 -13.17 17.28 -2.71
CA TYR A 122 -14.34 17.05 -3.56
C TYR A 122 -13.96 17.31 -5.01
N MET A 123 -14.15 16.30 -5.85
CA MET A 123 -13.84 16.35 -7.28
C MET A 123 -15.13 16.15 -8.07
N ARG A 124 -15.54 17.16 -8.83
CA ARG A 124 -16.76 17.12 -9.64
C ARG A 124 -16.45 16.74 -11.08
N PHE A 125 -17.30 15.88 -11.64
CA PHE A 125 -17.23 15.42 -13.03
C PHE A 125 -18.61 15.56 -13.68
N THR A 126 -18.61 16.14 -14.87
CA THR A 126 -19.76 16.47 -15.69
C THR A 126 -19.57 15.97 -17.12
N GLY A 127 -20.62 15.99 -17.94
CA GLY A 127 -20.51 15.57 -19.35
C GLY A 127 -20.09 14.11 -19.55
N LEU A 128 -20.46 13.24 -18.62
CA LEU A 128 -20.10 11.81 -18.65
C LEU A 128 -20.70 11.10 -19.87
N GLN A 129 -19.98 10.10 -20.38
CA GLN A 129 -20.47 9.27 -21.48
C GLN A 129 -21.64 8.38 -21.00
N PRO A 130 -22.85 8.53 -21.56
CA PRO A 130 -23.99 7.68 -21.18
C PRO A 130 -23.70 6.20 -21.44
N GLY A 131 -24.32 5.32 -20.65
CA GLY A 131 -24.19 3.87 -20.88
C GLY A 131 -22.87 3.25 -20.38
N ARG A 132 -21.97 4.03 -19.77
CA ARG A 132 -20.67 3.55 -19.29
C ARG A 132 -20.48 3.78 -17.79
N ASP A 133 -19.57 2.99 -17.22
CA ASP A 133 -19.04 3.26 -15.90
C ASP A 133 -18.16 4.50 -15.92
N PHE A 134 -18.16 5.23 -14.82
CA PHE A 134 -17.16 6.26 -14.58
C PHE A 134 -15.94 5.64 -13.91
N VAL A 135 -14.75 6.01 -14.36
CA VAL A 135 -13.47 5.59 -13.78
C VAL A 135 -12.61 6.83 -13.60
N LEU A 136 -12.15 7.04 -12.37
CA LEU A 136 -11.12 8.01 -12.02
C LEU A 136 -9.85 7.26 -11.64
N ASP A 137 -8.81 7.47 -12.42
CA ASP A 137 -7.44 7.08 -12.12
C ASP A 137 -6.68 8.23 -11.48
N TYR A 138 -5.86 7.91 -10.49
CA TYR A 138 -4.94 8.85 -9.87
C TYR A 138 -3.52 8.35 -10.10
N ASP A 139 -2.78 9.10 -10.91
CA ASP A 139 -1.36 8.85 -11.16
C ASP A 139 -0.57 9.51 -10.03
N ALA A 140 -0.01 8.67 -9.16
CA ALA A 140 0.69 9.12 -7.96
C ALA A 140 1.57 8.03 -7.35
N TYR A 141 2.66 8.49 -6.75
CA TYR A 141 3.52 7.69 -5.89
C TYR A 141 3.38 8.13 -4.44
N ILE A 142 3.72 7.25 -3.50
CA ILE A 142 3.76 7.63 -2.07
C ILE A 142 4.90 8.62 -1.85
N GLN A 143 4.63 9.76 -1.20
CA GLN A 143 5.65 10.77 -0.91
C GLN A 143 6.81 10.15 -0.12
N PRO A 144 8.07 10.51 -0.41
CA PRO A 144 9.23 10.01 0.36
C PRO A 144 9.13 10.30 1.86
N ALA A 145 8.49 11.40 2.25
CA ALA A 145 8.30 11.78 3.65
C ALA A 145 7.18 11.00 4.36
N SER A 146 6.32 10.30 3.62
CA SER A 146 5.22 9.52 4.18
C SER A 146 5.70 8.17 4.66
N GLN A 147 5.82 8.02 5.98
CA GLN A 147 6.33 6.81 6.64
C GLN A 147 5.23 6.02 7.38
N ILE A 148 4.04 6.62 7.51
CA ILE A 148 2.91 6.03 8.25
C ILE A 148 1.70 5.95 7.33
N GLY A 149 1.09 4.78 7.28
CA GLY A 149 -0.13 4.51 6.54
C GLY A 149 -1.34 5.30 7.06
N LYS A 150 -2.37 5.46 6.22
CA LYS A 150 -3.58 6.23 6.54
C LYS A 150 -4.84 5.45 6.21
N TYR A 151 -5.90 5.78 6.94
CA TYR A 151 -7.25 5.42 6.55
C TYR A 151 -7.74 6.36 5.45
N GLY A 152 -8.37 5.79 4.44
CA GLY A 152 -9.00 6.51 3.35
C GLY A 152 -10.50 6.24 3.33
N THR A 153 -11.27 7.24 2.94
CA THR A 153 -12.68 7.08 2.60
C THR A 153 -12.97 7.80 1.30
N VAL A 154 -13.68 7.13 0.40
CA VAL A 154 -14.27 7.74 -0.80
C VAL A 154 -15.77 7.76 -0.63
N ARG A 155 -16.39 8.90 -0.92
CA ARG A 155 -17.84 9.10 -0.93
C ARG A 155 -18.28 9.48 -2.33
N LEU A 156 -19.34 8.84 -2.80
CA LEU A 156 -19.97 9.14 -4.08
C LEU A 156 -21.21 9.99 -3.84
N PHE A 157 -21.27 11.13 -4.50
CA PHE A 157 -22.43 12.00 -4.53
C PHE A 157 -23.03 12.04 -5.93
N ILE A 158 -24.35 11.92 -6.00
CA ILE A 158 -25.14 12.06 -7.22
C ILE A 158 -26.19 13.14 -6.94
N LYS A 159 -26.25 14.17 -7.79
CA LYS A 159 -27.15 15.32 -7.62
C LYS A 159 -27.09 15.93 -6.20
N GLY A 160 -25.89 15.98 -5.60
CA GLY A 160 -25.65 16.54 -4.26
C GLY A 160 -25.96 15.61 -3.09
N HIS A 161 -26.51 14.41 -3.31
CA HIS A 161 -26.79 13.43 -2.25
C HIS A 161 -25.72 12.34 -2.22
N GLN A 162 -25.22 12.01 -1.04
CA GLN A 162 -24.32 10.86 -0.87
C GLN A 162 -25.09 9.56 -1.12
N VAL A 163 -24.66 8.77 -2.11
CA VAL A 163 -25.33 7.51 -2.49
C VAL A 163 -24.53 6.26 -2.12
N ALA A 164 -23.20 6.35 -2.01
CA ALA A 164 -22.32 5.25 -1.62
C ALA A 164 -21.05 5.78 -0.92
N SER A 165 -20.43 4.95 -0.08
CA SER A 165 -19.13 5.24 0.52
C SER A 165 -18.30 3.98 0.72
N ALA A 166 -17.00 4.06 0.48
CA ALA A 166 -16.06 2.97 0.66
C ALA A 166 -14.88 3.44 1.52
N SER A 167 -14.60 2.72 2.60
CA SER A 167 -13.49 2.99 3.52
C SER A 167 -12.45 1.89 3.45
N PHE A 168 -11.18 2.25 3.61
CA PHE A 168 -10.04 1.36 3.48
C PHE A 168 -8.84 1.88 4.27
N HIS A 169 -7.79 1.07 4.38
CA HIS A 169 -6.57 1.40 5.09
C HIS A 169 -5.34 0.93 4.33
N THR A 170 -4.39 1.84 4.13
CA THR A 170 -3.08 1.58 3.52
C THR A 170 -2.05 1.42 4.61
N TRP A 171 -1.26 0.36 4.54
CA TRP A 171 -0.05 0.18 5.34
C TRP A 171 1.16 0.68 4.55
N LEU A 172 1.98 1.52 5.17
CA LEU A 172 3.31 1.85 4.64
C LEU A 172 4.35 1.00 5.36
N VAL A 173 5.14 0.27 4.57
CA VAL A 173 6.26 -0.52 5.08
C VAL A 173 7.57 0.21 4.78
N PRO A 174 8.58 0.12 5.66
CA PRO A 174 9.90 0.71 5.43
C PRO A 174 10.58 0.16 4.18
#